data_AF-A0A7V8XXZ1-F1
#
_entry.id   AF-A0A7V8XXZ1-F1
#
_cell.length_a   1.000
_cell.length_b   1.000
_cell.length_c   1.000
_cell.angle_alpha   90.00
_cell.angle_beta   90.00
_cell.angle_gamma   90.00
#
_symmetry.space_group_name_H-M   'P 1'
#
loop_
_entity.id
_entity.type
_entity.pdbx_description
1 polymer ?
#
loop_
_entity_poly.entity_id
_entity_poly.type
_entity_poly.pdbx_seq_one_letter_code
_entity_poly.pdbx_strand_id
1 'polypeptide(L)'
;MSDTLLQGILSELQGIHGLLQRQQRPPSHLSRSDREMLSRILPVVVGVLGSAWFTCRDLEEENSPALGLVLQGLSTKSVGRLFRRGLGHVVDDYLIERKDRELNVWVWRVVSCG
;
A
#
# COMPACT_ATOMS: atom_id res chain seq x y z
N MET A 1 23.56 -33.59 -21.19
CA MET A 1 22.14 -33.21 -21.12
C MET A 1 21.75 -32.57 -19.78
N SER A 2 22.34 -33.00 -18.66
CA SER A 2 22.05 -32.46 -17.31
C SER A 2 22.44 -30.99 -17.11
N ASP A 3 23.53 -30.56 -17.77
CA ASP A 3 24.10 -29.22 -17.58
C ASP A 3 23.26 -28.10 -18.25
N THR A 4 22.62 -28.42 -19.38
CA THR A 4 21.73 -27.53 -20.11
C THR A 4 20.43 -27.26 -19.34
N LEU A 5 19.97 -28.25 -18.57
CA LEU A 5 18.76 -28.17 -17.76
C LEU A 5 19.00 -27.33 -16.50
N LEU A 6 20.18 -27.49 -15.88
CA LEU A 6 20.61 -26.67 -14.75
C LEU A 6 20.79 -25.20 -15.16
N GLN A 7 21.41 -24.93 -16.31
CA GLN A 7 21.54 -23.59 -16.88
C GLN A 7 20.17 -22.94 -17.16
N GLY A 8 19.21 -23.71 -17.68
CA GLY A 8 17.83 -23.24 -17.89
C GLY A 8 17.15 -22.83 -16.59
N ILE A 9 17.22 -23.68 -15.55
CA ILE A 9 16.63 -23.39 -14.23
C ILE A 9 17.27 -22.14 -13.60
N LEU A 10 18.59 -22.00 -13.67
CA LEU A 10 19.28 -20.83 -13.12
C LEU A 10 18.89 -19.53 -13.83
N SER A 11 18.71 -19.57 -15.15
CA SER A 11 18.28 -18.42 -15.93
C SER A 11 16.84 -18.01 -15.59
N GLU A 12 15.94 -18.97 -15.36
CA GLU A 12 14.57 -18.67 -14.93
C GLU A 12 14.55 -18.07 -13.52
N LEU A 13 15.33 -18.61 -12.59
CA LEU A 13 15.46 -18.07 -11.22
C LEU A 13 16.01 -16.63 -11.22
N GLN A 14 16.99 -16.34 -12.07
CA GLN A 14 17.50 -14.97 -12.22
C GLN A 14 16.46 -14.03 -12.82
N GLY A 15 15.65 -14.49 -13.78
CA GLY A 15 14.54 -13.74 -14.34
C GLY A 15 13.48 -13.40 -13.28
N ILE A 16 13.10 -14.39 -12.46
CA ILE A 16 12.15 -14.22 -11.35
C ILE A 16 12.70 -13.23 -10.32
N HIS A 17 13.97 -13.37 -9.91
CA HIS A 17 14.60 -12.41 -9.01
C HIS A 17 14.65 -10.99 -9.58
N GLY A 18 14.96 -10.83 -10.86
CA GLY A 18 14.95 -9.52 -11.52
C GLY A 18 13.56 -8.89 -11.55
N LEU A 19 12.51 -9.69 -11.72
CA LEU A 19 11.11 -9.22 -11.66
C LEU A 19 10.71 -8.81 -10.25
N LEU A 20 11.09 -9.60 -9.24
CA LEU A 20 10.84 -9.28 -7.83
C LEU A 20 11.59 -8.01 -7.39
N GLN A 21 12.85 -7.84 -7.77
CA GLN A 21 13.62 -6.63 -7.47
C GLN A 21 13.07 -5.38 -8.16
N ARG A 22 12.53 -5.50 -9.39
CA ARG A 22 11.86 -4.39 -10.07
C ARG A 22 10.54 -3.99 -9.40
N GLN A 23 9.81 -4.94 -8.83
CA GLN A 23 8.66 -4.64 -7.96
C GLN A 23 9.09 -3.96 -6.66
N GLN A 24 10.29 -4.27 -6.16
CA GLN A 24 10.88 -3.70 -4.94
C GLN A 24 11.69 -2.41 -5.18
N ARG A 25 11.54 -1.73 -6.32
CA ARG A 25 12.20 -0.42 -6.50
C ARG A 25 11.84 0.47 -5.31
N PRO A 26 12.84 0.98 -4.55
CA PRO A 26 12.57 1.79 -3.38
C PRO A 26 11.69 2.96 -3.83
N PRO A 27 10.54 3.20 -3.18
CA PRO A 27 9.64 4.22 -3.66
C PRO A 27 10.37 5.56 -3.56
N SER A 28 10.17 6.40 -4.59
CA SER A 28 10.58 7.80 -4.60
C SER A 28 10.35 8.40 -3.23
N HIS A 29 11.39 8.99 -2.61
CA HIS A 29 11.33 9.56 -1.26
C HIS A 29 9.95 10.13 -0.92
N LEU A 30 9.27 9.52 0.04
CA LEU A 30 8.00 10.03 0.57
C LEU A 30 8.23 11.46 1.08
N SER A 31 7.48 12.43 0.53
CA SER A 31 7.64 13.82 0.93
C SER A 31 7.29 14.01 2.41
N ARG A 32 7.88 15.03 3.06
CA ARG A 32 7.57 15.35 4.45
C ARG A 32 6.07 15.58 4.67
N SER A 33 5.44 16.33 3.78
CA SER A 33 3.99 16.61 3.84
C SER A 33 3.16 15.34 3.67
N ASP A 34 3.54 14.42 2.78
CA ASP A 34 2.85 13.14 2.63
C ASP A 34 3.00 12.26 3.88
N ARG A 35 4.20 12.23 4.47
CA ARG A 35 4.46 11.49 5.71
C ARG A 35 3.62 12.03 6.87
N GLU A 36 3.56 13.35 7.04
CA GLU A 36 2.74 14.01 8.07
C GLU A 36 1.24 13.76 7.87
N MET A 37 0.78 13.64 6.62
CA MET A 37 -0.61 13.30 6.32
C MET A 37 -0.89 11.83 6.61
N LEU A 38 0.02 10.94 6.23
CA LEU A 38 -0.11 9.50 6.48
C LEU A 38 -0.05 9.16 7.97
N SER A 39 0.84 9.77 8.74
CA SER A 39 0.93 9.55 10.19
C SER A 39 -0.37 9.88 10.92
N ARG A 40 -1.13 10.85 10.41
CA ARG A 40 -2.45 11.21 10.95
C ARG A 40 -3.55 10.25 10.53
N ILE A 41 -3.53 9.76 9.29
CA ILE A 41 -4.63 8.97 8.70
C ILE A 41 -4.53 7.50 9.07
N LEU A 42 -3.35 6.88 8.93
CA LEU A 42 -3.15 5.44 9.08
C LEU A 42 -3.60 4.87 10.44
N PRO A 43 -3.28 5.46 11.60
CA PRO A 43 -3.74 4.93 12.89
C PRO A 43 -5.27 4.94 13.01
N VAL A 44 -5.94 5.96 12.45
CA VAL A 44 -7.41 6.04 12.48
C VAL A 44 -8.04 5.01 11.56
N VAL A 45 -7.47 4.80 10.37
CA VAL A 45 -7.92 3.74 9.45
C VAL A 45 -7.82 2.37 10.12
N VAL A 46 -6.69 2.07 10.78
CA VAL A 46 -6.51 0.81 11.51
C VAL A 46 -7.45 0.73 12.72
N GLY A 47 -7.65 1.82 13.44
CA GLY A 47 -8.57 1.86 14.58
C GLY A 47 -10.03 1.57 14.20
N VAL A 48 -10.44 1.94 12.98
CA VAL A 48 -11.82 1.76 12.50
C VAL A 48 -12.00 0.46 11.73
N LEU A 49 -11.11 0.15 10.78
CA LEU A 49 -11.24 -1.00 9.89
C LEU A 49 -10.37 -2.20 10.29
N GLY A 50 -9.53 -2.05 11.30
CA GLY A 50 -8.51 -3.05 11.65
C GLY A 50 -7.53 -3.27 10.49
N SER A 51 -7.26 -4.54 10.20
CA SER A 51 -6.45 -4.96 9.05
C SER A 51 -7.31 -5.54 7.91
N ALA A 52 -8.57 -5.10 7.80
CA ALA A 52 -9.44 -5.50 6.70
C ALA A 52 -8.95 -4.91 5.37
N TRP A 53 -9.33 -5.57 4.27
CA TRP A 53 -9.17 -5.02 2.92
C TRP A 53 -10.30 -4.04 2.63
N PHE A 54 -9.99 -2.90 2.04
CA PHE A 54 -10.97 -1.85 1.74
C PHE A 54 -10.60 -1.04 0.49
N THR A 55 -11.59 -0.41 -0.12
CA THR A 55 -11.39 0.62 -1.13
C THR A 55 -11.38 2.01 -0.50
N CYS A 56 -10.77 3.00 -1.15
CA CYS A 56 -10.84 4.37 -0.63
C CYS A 56 -12.27 4.95 -0.59
N ARG A 57 -13.23 4.33 -1.32
CA ARG A 57 -14.64 4.71 -1.24
C ARG A 57 -15.27 4.20 0.05
N ASP A 58 -14.90 3.00 0.49
CA ASP A 58 -15.36 2.43 1.75
C ASP A 58 -15.01 3.37 2.92
N LEU A 59 -13.84 4.02 2.89
CA LEU A 59 -13.45 5.02 3.89
C LEU A 59 -14.36 6.26 3.92
N GLU A 60 -14.93 6.65 2.78
CA GLU A 60 -15.84 7.79 2.65
C GLU A 60 -17.28 7.41 3.04
N GLU A 61 -17.69 6.17 2.76
CA GLU A 61 -19.01 5.62 3.11
C GLU A 61 -19.08 5.15 4.58
N GLU A 62 -17.94 4.92 5.23
CA GLU A 62 -17.86 4.51 6.62
C GLU A 62 -18.35 5.63 7.56
N ASN A 63 -19.33 5.31 8.42
CA ASN A 63 -19.95 6.26 9.34
C ASN A 63 -19.13 6.45 10.63
N SER A 64 -17.84 6.72 10.51
CA SER A 64 -16.93 6.96 11.63
C SER A 64 -16.57 8.45 11.75
N PRO A 65 -16.92 9.12 12.88
CA PRO A 65 -16.53 10.51 13.11
C PRO A 65 -15.01 10.72 13.07
N ALA A 66 -14.23 9.73 13.51
CA ALA A 66 -12.78 9.80 13.49
C ALA A 66 -12.23 9.82 12.07
N LEU A 67 -12.75 8.96 11.17
CA LEU A 67 -12.39 8.98 9.75
C LEU A 67 -12.81 10.31 9.10
N GLY A 68 -14.04 10.77 9.38
CA GLY A 68 -14.52 12.05 8.87
C GLY A 68 -13.60 13.23 9.22
N LEU A 69 -13.06 13.26 10.44
CA LEU A 69 -12.13 14.30 10.89
C LEU A 69 -10.77 14.24 10.19
N VAL A 70 -10.17 13.04 10.05
CA VAL A 70 -8.83 12.93 9.44
C VAL A 70 -8.84 12.99 7.92
N LEU A 71 -9.97 12.64 7.29
CA LEU A 71 -10.16 12.71 5.84
C LEU A 71 -10.76 14.05 5.38
N GLN A 72 -11.05 14.96 6.31
CA GLN A 72 -11.67 16.25 5.97
C GLN A 72 -10.85 17.00 4.91
N GLY A 73 -11.53 17.37 3.81
CA GLY A 73 -10.90 18.09 2.68
C GLY A 73 -10.13 17.21 1.71
N LEU A 74 -10.04 15.89 1.94
CA LEU A 74 -9.45 14.93 1.00
C LEU A 74 -10.55 14.21 0.21
N SER A 75 -10.47 14.28 -1.11
CA SER A 75 -11.30 13.43 -1.97
C SER A 75 -10.78 11.99 -1.98
N THR A 76 -11.67 11.03 -2.23
CA THR A 76 -11.34 9.61 -2.43
C THR A 76 -10.19 9.38 -3.41
N LYS A 77 -10.13 10.16 -4.51
CA LYS A 77 -9.01 10.14 -5.46
C LYS A 77 -7.70 10.62 -4.83
N SER A 78 -7.73 11.61 -3.95
CA SER A 78 -6.55 12.15 -3.29
C SER A 78 -6.01 11.20 -2.23
N VAL A 79 -6.89 10.54 -1.46
CA VAL A 79 -6.54 9.47 -0.53
C VAL A 79 -5.85 8.31 -1.27
N GLY A 80 -6.45 7.81 -2.36
CA GLY A 80 -5.83 6.74 -3.15
C GLY A 80 -4.48 7.14 -3.78
N ARG A 81 -4.32 8.41 -4.15
CA ARG A 81 -3.01 8.92 -4.61
C ARG A 81 -1.99 8.98 -3.47
N LEU A 82 -2.39 9.39 -2.28
CA LEU A 82 -1.54 9.42 -1.08
C LEU A 82 -1.10 8.01 -0.70
N PHE A 83 -2.03 7.04 -0.66
CA PHE A 83 -1.72 5.65 -0.33
C PHE A 83 -0.77 5.01 -1.33
N ARG A 84 -0.97 5.31 -2.62
CA ARG A 84 -0.03 4.88 -3.66
C ARG A 84 1.38 5.46 -3.47
N ARG A 85 1.51 6.69 -2.96
CA ARG A 85 2.82 7.29 -2.65
C ARG A 85 3.43 6.67 -1.38
N GLY A 86 2.60 6.32 -0.39
CA GLY A 86 3.03 5.66 0.84
C GLY A 86 3.26 4.15 0.72
N LEU A 87 2.94 3.53 -0.42
CA LEU A 87 3.05 2.09 -0.63
C LEU A 87 4.49 1.62 -0.40
N GLY A 88 4.66 0.63 0.48
CA GLY A 88 5.98 0.09 0.83
C GLY A 88 6.79 0.94 1.82
N HIS A 89 6.26 2.06 2.30
CA HIS A 89 6.88 2.85 3.37
C HIS A 89 6.21 2.57 4.71
N VAL A 90 7.03 2.35 5.74
CA VAL A 90 6.57 2.37 7.13
C VAL A 90 6.47 3.83 7.60
N VAL A 91 5.29 4.20 8.10
CA VAL A 91 4.99 5.50 8.68
C VAL A 91 4.39 5.26 10.06
N ASP A 92 5.12 5.65 11.12
CA ASP A 92 4.73 5.52 12.53
C ASP A 92 4.17 4.13 12.86
N ASP A 93 4.93 3.08 12.52
CA ASP A 93 4.58 1.67 12.73
C ASP A 93 3.39 1.16 11.92
N TYR A 94 2.99 1.88 10.87
CA TYR A 94 1.97 1.42 9.92
C TYR A 94 2.54 1.25 8.52
N LEU A 95 2.13 0.17 7.85
CA LEU A 95 2.47 -0.11 6.45
C LEU A 95 1.19 -0.17 5.62
N ILE A 96 1.23 0.51 4.48
CA ILE A 96 0.17 0.43 3.46
C ILE A 96 0.52 -0.71 2.52
N GLU A 97 -0.45 -1.58 2.32
CA GLU A 97 -0.41 -2.64 1.33
C GLU A 97 -1.50 -2.42 0.28
N ARG A 98 -1.26 -2.96 -0.91
CA ARG A 98 -2.18 -2.88 -2.02
C ARG A 98 -2.33 -4.26 -2.65
N LYS A 99 -3.56 -4.69 -2.85
CA LYS A 99 -3.91 -5.91 -3.60
C LYS A 99 -4.24 -5.54 -5.05
N ASP A 100 -5.08 -6.35 -5.69
CA ASP A 100 -5.59 -6.15 -7.03
C ASP A 100 -6.75 -5.13 -7.03
N ARG A 101 -7.43 -5.01 -8.17
CA ARG A 101 -8.60 -4.15 -8.33
C ARG A 101 -9.89 -4.92 -8.12
N GLU A 102 -10.84 -4.26 -7.46
CA GLU A 102 -12.24 -4.65 -7.45
C GLU A 102 -13.03 -3.55 -8.16
N LEU A 103 -13.85 -3.91 -9.16
CA LEU A 103 -14.65 -2.95 -9.94
C LEU A 103 -13.82 -1.75 -10.48
N ASN A 104 -12.59 -2.01 -10.94
CA ASN A 104 -11.60 -1.02 -11.40
C ASN A 104 -11.03 -0.06 -10.34
N VAL A 105 -11.28 -0.29 -9.05
CA VAL A 105 -10.71 0.47 -7.95
C VAL A 105 -9.67 -0.37 -7.20
N TRP A 106 -8.57 0.25 -6.76
CA TRP A 106 -7.55 -0.46 -5.99
C TRP A 106 -8.06 -0.81 -4.58
N VAL A 107 -7.79 -2.03 -4.15
CA VAL A 107 -8.05 -2.50 -2.78
C VAL A 107 -6.78 -2.38 -1.94
N TRP A 108 -6.94 -1.84 -0.75
CA TRP A 108 -5.88 -1.48 0.18
C TRP A 108 -6.06 -2.20 1.51
N ARG A 109 -4.97 -2.31 2.25
CA ARG A 109 -4.97 -2.71 3.65
C ARG A 109 -3.93 -1.86 4.37
N VAL A 110 -4.18 -1.54 5.64
CA VAL A 110 -3.18 -0.96 6.53
C VAL A 110 -2.89 -1.97 7.62
N VAL A 111 -1.62 -2.25 7.86
CA VAL A 111 -1.16 -3.18 8.89
C VAL A 111 -0.28 -2.44 9.90
N SER A 112 -0.42 -2.77 11.17
CA SER A 112 0.53 -2.35 12.20
C SER A 112 1.76 -3.25 12.16
N CYS A 113 2.95 -2.66 12.22
CA CYS A 113 4.22 -3.35 12.05
C CYS A 113 4.80 -3.93 13.34
N GLY A 114 4.36 -3.47 14.52
CA GLY A 114 4.70 -4.07 15.82
C GLY A 114 6.14 -3.85 16.29
#